data_AF-A0A5N4DSF0-F1
#
_entry.id   AF-A0A5N4DSF0-F1
#
_cell.length_a   1.000
_cell.length_b   1.000
_cell.length_c   1.000
_cell.angle_alpha   90.00
_cell.angle_beta   90.00
_cell.angle_gamma   90.00
#
_symmetry.space_group_name_H-M   'P 1'
#
loop_
_entity.id
_entity.type
_entity.pdbx_description
1 polymer ?
#
loop_
_entity_poly.entity_id
_entity_poly.type
_entity_poly.pdbx_seq_one_letter_code
_entity_poly.pdbx_strand_id
1 'polypeptide(L)'
;MAESERLRDRQTAGVLLLPVRDAGEGFAQRATAFFRDLNFSIMNDADLAVSAYCLKRCSGLRTLCFSVPDVFKEETAESSTPHLRTRSLSGAALSRQDVKLLCEALRATCSLEELPVARCCLSVDGCRDFSRILQTSRKLKQLNVSYSCLDKGMPVLCEALCHPDCALEVLELVYCSLSERCWEKLYEVLLCNRSLTHLDLTSNVLRFEELQLLCKALKQPGCPLQSLWLGYCKLTSACCQDLASILTSSKTLRILNLGGNPLDLSGVVVLCEA
;
A
#
# COMPACT_ATOMS: atom_id res chain seq x y z
N MET A 1 17.63 13.60 30.64
CA MET A 1 16.27 14.17 30.54
C MET A 1 16.10 15.13 29.36
N ALA A 2 17.11 15.88 28.94
CA ALA A 2 16.99 16.80 27.78
C ALA A 2 17.02 16.11 26.39
N GLU A 3 17.51 14.87 26.28
CA GLU A 3 17.52 14.12 25.00
C GLU A 3 16.21 13.36 24.71
N SER A 4 15.38 13.09 25.72
CA SER A 4 14.11 12.38 25.51
C SER A 4 13.00 13.27 24.96
N GLU A 5 13.15 14.60 25.03
CA GLU A 5 12.14 15.56 24.54
C GLU A 5 12.33 15.93 23.07
N ARG A 6 13.48 15.63 22.46
CA ARG A 6 13.73 15.86 21.02
C ARG A 6 13.17 14.77 20.09
N LEU A 7 12.59 13.70 20.64
CA LEU A 7 12.06 12.54 19.90
C LEU A 7 10.58 12.70 19.48
N ARG A 8 9.96 13.87 19.71
CA ARG A 8 8.53 14.11 19.42
C ARG A 8 8.25 14.64 18.01
N ASP A 9 9.26 15.07 17.27
CA ASP A 9 9.06 15.59 15.92
C ASP A 9 9.17 14.49 14.86
N ARG A 10 8.23 14.55 13.91
CA ARG A 10 7.92 13.60 12.82
C ARG A 10 9.04 13.35 11.80
N GLN A 11 10.29 13.17 12.20
CA GLN A 11 11.41 13.00 11.27
C GLN A 11 11.92 11.55 11.26
N THR A 12 11.56 10.84 10.19
CA THR A 12 12.39 9.89 9.46
C THR A 12 13.29 9.01 10.35
N ALA A 13 12.78 7.83 10.74
CA ALA A 13 13.56 6.83 11.47
C ALA A 13 14.86 6.41 10.74
N GLY A 14 14.96 6.64 9.43
CA GLY A 14 16.18 6.41 8.64
C GLY A 14 17.43 7.12 9.17
N VAL A 15 17.32 8.27 9.85
CA VAL A 15 18.49 8.99 10.41
C VAL A 15 18.82 8.51 11.84
N LEU A 16 17.86 7.91 12.55
CA LEU A 16 17.96 7.58 13.97
C LEU A 16 18.47 6.15 14.26
N LEU A 17 18.67 5.30 13.24
CA LEU A 17 18.94 3.87 13.44
C LEU A 17 20.39 3.43 13.19
N LEU A 18 21.24 4.27 12.60
CA LEU A 18 22.69 4.03 12.57
C LEU A 18 23.28 3.85 14.00
N PRO A 19 22.91 4.66 15.00
CA PRO A 19 23.38 4.48 16.38
C PRO A 19 22.83 3.21 17.07
N VAL A 20 21.70 2.67 16.61
CA VAL A 20 21.06 1.48 17.22
C VAL A 20 21.78 0.19 16.82
N ARG A 21 22.42 0.16 15.65
CA ARG A 21 23.21 -0.99 15.21
C ARG A 21 24.49 -1.17 16.04
N ASP A 22 25.07 -0.07 16.49
CA ASP A 22 26.33 -0.04 17.23
C ASP A 22 26.15 0.04 18.76
N ALA A 23 24.91 0.29 19.23
CA ALA A 23 24.58 0.29 20.65
C ALA A 23 24.16 -1.11 21.14
N GLY A 24 24.63 -1.51 22.33
CA GLY A 24 24.35 -2.83 22.90
C GLY A 24 22.85 -3.15 23.05
N GLU A 25 22.50 -4.45 23.06
CA GLU A 25 21.11 -4.96 22.94
C GLU A 25 20.10 -4.28 23.89
N GLY A 26 20.50 -3.98 25.12
CA GLY A 26 19.63 -3.34 26.11
C GLY A 26 19.24 -1.89 25.77
N PHE A 27 20.07 -1.15 25.02
CA PHE A 27 19.74 0.19 24.54
C PHE A 27 18.78 0.13 23.37
N ALA A 28 19.03 -0.75 22.40
CA ALA A 28 18.17 -0.95 21.25
C ALA A 28 16.75 -1.32 21.67
N GLN A 29 16.59 -2.26 22.60
CA GLN A 29 15.28 -2.70 23.08
C GLN A 29 14.49 -1.60 23.81
N ARG A 30 15.18 -0.74 24.58
CA ARG A 30 14.55 0.42 25.23
C ARG A 30 14.19 1.51 24.23
N ALA A 31 15.06 1.78 23.26
CA ALA A 31 14.79 2.76 22.22
C ALA A 31 13.59 2.33 21.34
N THR A 32 13.54 1.05 20.95
CA THR A 32 12.48 0.53 20.07
C THR A 32 11.12 0.37 20.76
N ALA A 33 11.10 0.26 22.10
CA ALA A 33 9.85 0.18 22.86
C ALA A 33 8.97 1.44 22.75
N PHE A 34 9.56 2.61 22.43
CA PHE A 34 8.82 3.87 22.33
C PHE A 34 8.31 4.17 20.91
N PHE A 35 8.76 3.44 19.89
CA PHE A 35 8.32 3.69 18.52
C PHE A 35 6.90 3.19 18.30
N ARG A 36 5.99 4.15 18.05
CA ARG A 36 4.61 3.87 17.63
C ARG A 36 4.45 3.93 16.12
N ASP A 37 5.23 4.76 15.45
CA ASP A 37 5.20 4.92 14.00
C ASP A 37 6.63 4.77 13.46
N LEU A 38 6.85 3.84 12.54
CA LEU A 38 8.14 3.63 11.88
C LEU A 38 7.98 3.81 10.37
N ASN A 39 8.92 4.53 9.77
CA ASN A 39 9.02 4.63 8.32
C ASN A 39 10.43 4.25 7.89
N PHE A 40 10.55 3.13 7.19
CA PHE A 40 11.78 2.60 6.65
C PHE A 40 11.89 2.95 5.17
N SER A 41 12.90 3.74 4.82
CA SER A 41 13.35 3.87 3.44
C SER A 41 14.43 2.82 3.20
N ILE A 42 14.10 1.74 2.52
CA ILE A 42 15.04 0.67 2.21
C ILE A 42 15.71 0.98 0.88
N MET A 43 16.99 1.35 0.92
CA MET A 43 17.79 1.61 -0.28
C MET A 43 18.75 0.45 -0.57
N ASN A 44 19.01 -0.42 0.41
CA ASN A 44 19.89 -1.58 0.30
C ASN A 44 19.59 -2.65 1.37
N ASP A 45 20.27 -3.79 1.29
CA ASP A 45 20.11 -4.94 2.20
C ASP A 45 20.39 -4.61 3.68
N ALA A 46 21.28 -3.65 3.96
CA ALA A 46 21.58 -3.25 5.33
C ALA A 46 20.42 -2.48 5.96
N ASP A 47 19.76 -1.60 5.19
CA ASP A 47 18.57 -0.87 5.64
C ASP A 47 17.46 -1.84 6.01
N LEU A 48 17.28 -2.89 5.19
CA LEU A 48 16.31 -3.93 5.47
C LEU A 48 16.67 -4.76 6.72
N ALA A 49 17.93 -5.19 6.86
CA ALA A 49 18.35 -5.97 8.02
C ALA A 49 18.14 -5.18 9.32
N VAL A 50 18.45 -3.89 9.31
CA VAL A 50 18.16 -2.96 10.41
C VAL A 50 16.65 -2.84 10.64
N SER A 51 15.86 -2.73 9.57
CA SER A 51 14.39 -2.68 9.65
C SER A 51 13.82 -3.92 10.33
N ALA A 52 14.19 -5.11 9.86
CA ALA A 52 13.75 -6.39 10.42
C ALA A 52 14.20 -6.55 11.89
N TYR A 53 15.42 -6.12 12.22
CA TYR A 53 15.93 -6.14 13.59
C TYR A 53 15.11 -5.24 14.53
N CYS A 54 14.77 -4.03 14.08
CA CYS A 54 13.97 -3.07 14.83
C CYS A 54 12.55 -3.60 15.06
N LEU A 55 11.92 -4.11 14.00
CA LEU A 55 10.56 -4.65 14.05
C LEU A 55 10.38 -5.75 15.08
N LYS A 56 11.31 -6.73 15.12
CA LYS A 56 11.29 -7.82 16.11
C LYS A 56 11.28 -7.33 17.56
N ARG A 57 11.64 -6.07 17.82
CA ARG A 57 11.81 -5.49 19.17
C ARG A 57 10.90 -4.29 19.43
N CYS A 58 10.01 -3.94 18.50
CA CYS A 58 9.04 -2.86 18.70
C CYS A 58 7.75 -3.40 19.28
N SER A 59 7.57 -3.35 20.60
CA SER A 59 6.34 -3.84 21.24
C SER A 59 5.16 -2.85 21.20
N GLY A 60 5.41 -1.58 20.85
CA GLY A 60 4.42 -0.50 20.81
C GLY A 60 4.03 -0.01 19.41
N LEU A 61 4.48 -0.70 18.36
CA LEU A 61 4.35 -0.26 16.98
C LEU A 61 2.89 -0.34 16.50
N ARG A 62 2.38 0.79 15.98
CA ARG A 62 1.06 0.96 15.38
C ARG A 62 1.19 1.15 13.88
N THR A 63 1.97 2.10 13.42
CA THR A 63 2.17 2.34 11.99
C THR A 63 3.57 1.92 11.55
N LEU A 64 3.67 1.25 10.40
CA LEU A 64 4.93 0.82 9.83
C LEU A 64 4.95 0.99 8.32
N CYS A 65 5.58 2.06 7.82
CA CYS A 65 5.84 2.38 6.41
C CYS A 65 7.13 1.78 5.88
N PHE A 66 7.09 1.19 4.67
CA PHE A 66 8.26 0.89 3.85
C PHE A 66 8.19 1.65 2.52
N SER A 67 9.30 2.27 2.15
CA SER A 67 9.53 2.86 0.82
C SER A 67 10.86 2.37 0.26
N VAL A 68 10.87 1.94 -0.99
CA VAL A 68 12.09 1.66 -1.75
C VAL A 68 12.21 2.72 -2.86
N PRO A 69 12.98 3.81 -2.68
CA PRO A 69 13.19 4.78 -3.74
C PRO A 69 14.11 4.22 -4.85
N ASP A 70 13.87 4.63 -6.11
CA ASP A 70 14.62 4.31 -7.34
C ASP A 70 14.42 2.95 -8.03
N VAL A 71 13.25 2.74 -8.66
CA VAL A 71 13.02 1.62 -9.63
C VAL A 71 12.79 2.10 -11.07
N PHE A 72 12.52 3.39 -11.30
CA PHE A 72 12.37 3.94 -12.64
C PHE A 72 13.31 5.13 -12.86
N LYS A 73 14.53 4.85 -13.34
CA LYS A 73 15.20 5.81 -14.23
C LYS A 73 14.81 5.39 -15.65
N GLU A 74 14.03 6.22 -16.32
CA GLU A 74 13.85 6.09 -17.77
C GLU A 74 15.24 6.18 -18.42
N GLU A 75 15.65 5.13 -19.12
CA GLU A 75 16.86 5.16 -19.93
C GLU A 75 16.60 6.08 -21.12
N THR A 76 17.01 7.35 -21.01
CA THR A 76 17.24 8.17 -22.19
C THR A 76 18.54 7.71 -22.84
N ALA A 77 18.43 7.18 -24.06
CA ALA A 77 19.54 6.75 -24.90
C ALA A 77 20.50 7.92 -25.21
N GLU A 78 21.81 7.70 -25.09
CA GLU A 78 22.80 7.69 -26.18
C GLU A 78 24.26 7.87 -25.70
N SER A 79 25.17 7.34 -26.53
CA SER A 79 26.57 7.75 -26.70
C SER A 79 27.69 7.15 -25.81
N SER A 80 28.19 6.01 -26.29
CA SER A 80 29.59 5.57 -26.39
C SER A 80 30.71 6.39 -25.72
N THR A 81 31.43 5.77 -24.77
CA THR A 81 32.91 5.68 -24.76
C THR A 81 33.38 4.54 -23.83
N PRO A 82 34.49 3.84 -24.12
CA PRO A 82 35.02 2.76 -23.31
C PRO A 82 35.90 3.33 -22.16
N HIS A 83 36.04 2.58 -21.08
CA HIS A 83 36.86 2.86 -19.88
C HIS A 83 36.12 3.46 -18.66
N LEU A 84 35.11 2.74 -18.18
CA LEU A 84 34.82 2.58 -16.75
C LEU A 84 33.90 1.37 -16.60
N ARG A 85 34.38 0.29 -15.96
CA ARG A 85 33.50 -0.80 -15.50
C ARG A 85 32.76 -0.32 -14.25
N THR A 86 31.81 0.60 -14.42
CA THR A 86 30.78 0.85 -13.42
C THR A 86 29.83 -0.34 -13.45
N ARG A 87 29.92 -1.22 -12.43
CA ARG A 87 28.84 -2.14 -12.12
C ARG A 87 27.62 -1.30 -11.76
N SER A 88 26.67 -1.20 -12.67
CA SER A 88 25.34 -0.69 -12.39
C SER A 88 24.69 -1.61 -11.35
N LEU A 89 24.55 -1.13 -10.12
CA LEU A 89 23.64 -1.71 -9.13
C LEU A 89 22.25 -1.19 -9.48
N SER A 90 21.63 -1.83 -10.48
CA SER A 90 20.26 -1.55 -10.89
C SER A 90 19.31 -1.81 -9.72
N GLY A 91 18.59 -0.76 -9.31
CA GLY A 91 17.36 -0.71 -8.50
C GLY A 91 17.16 -1.83 -7.48
N ALA A 92 17.21 -1.50 -6.19
CA ALA A 92 17.00 -2.43 -5.07
C ALA A 92 15.62 -3.10 -5.09
N ALA A 93 15.42 -4.11 -5.93
CA ALA A 93 14.32 -5.06 -5.79
C ALA A 93 14.60 -5.90 -4.54
N LEU A 94 13.73 -5.83 -3.52
CA LEU A 94 13.82 -6.71 -2.35
C LEU A 94 13.88 -8.18 -2.81
N SER A 95 14.88 -8.92 -2.37
CA SER A 95 15.01 -10.34 -2.68
C SER A 95 13.90 -11.16 -1.99
N ARG A 96 13.72 -12.42 -2.41
CA ARG A 96 12.76 -13.33 -1.76
C ARG A 96 13.07 -13.54 -0.27
N GLN A 97 14.35 -13.52 0.09
CA GLN A 97 14.79 -13.69 1.47
C GLN A 97 14.44 -12.45 2.32
N ASP A 98 14.45 -11.28 1.70
CA ASP A 98 14.18 -10.00 2.32
C ASP A 98 12.73 -9.84 2.74
N VAL A 99 11.82 -10.18 1.82
CA VAL A 99 10.37 -10.21 2.09
C VAL A 99 10.05 -11.22 3.21
N LYS A 100 10.74 -12.36 3.21
CA LYS A 100 10.55 -13.39 4.24
C LYS A 100 10.96 -12.90 5.63
N LEU A 101 12.12 -12.25 5.75
CA LEU A 101 12.60 -11.67 7.01
C LEU A 101 11.66 -10.59 7.54
N LEU A 102 11.13 -9.76 6.63
CA LEU A 102 10.12 -8.78 6.97
C LEU A 102 8.84 -9.44 7.50
N CYS A 103 8.33 -10.47 6.82
CA CYS A 103 7.12 -11.17 7.24
C CYS A 103 7.28 -11.90 8.58
N GLU A 104 8.45 -12.49 8.85
CA GLU A 104 8.78 -13.06 10.15
C GLU A 104 8.80 -12.00 11.26
N ALA A 105 9.35 -10.82 10.98
CA ALA A 105 9.37 -9.71 11.92
C ALA A 105 7.95 -9.20 12.20
N LEU A 106 7.12 -9.02 11.15
CA LEU A 106 5.72 -8.60 11.29
C LEU A 106 4.90 -9.58 12.13
N ARG A 107 5.08 -10.89 11.94
CA ARG A 107 4.39 -11.92 12.74
C ARG A 107 4.75 -11.85 14.22
N ALA A 108 5.99 -11.49 14.55
CA ALA A 108 6.43 -11.32 15.93
C ALA A 108 5.88 -10.04 16.59
N THR A 109 5.41 -9.08 15.79
CA THR A 109 5.01 -7.74 16.24
C THR A 109 3.48 -7.63 16.31
N CYS A 110 2.88 -8.19 17.36
CA CYS A 110 1.43 -8.35 17.49
C CYS A 110 0.62 -7.05 17.74
N SER A 111 1.12 -5.86 17.39
CA SER A 111 0.47 -4.57 17.65
C SER A 111 0.23 -3.71 16.40
N LEU A 112 0.67 -4.15 15.22
CA LEU A 112 0.65 -3.33 14.00
C LEU A 112 -0.78 -3.01 13.52
N GLU A 113 -1.03 -1.72 13.28
CA GLU A 113 -2.25 -1.12 12.75
C GLU A 113 -2.09 -0.72 11.26
N GLU A 114 -0.90 -0.45 10.74
CA GLU A 114 -0.67 -0.02 9.34
C GLU A 114 0.62 -0.58 8.72
N LEU A 115 0.58 -1.00 7.44
CA LEU A 115 1.66 -1.64 6.69
C LEU A 115 1.73 -1.21 5.20
N PRO A 116 2.38 -0.10 4.84
CA PRO A 116 2.87 0.24 3.52
C PRO A 116 4.09 -0.57 3.11
N VAL A 117 4.00 -1.23 1.97
CA VAL A 117 5.01 -2.04 1.27
C VAL A 117 5.10 -1.53 -0.18
N ALA A 118 5.04 -0.21 -0.33
CA ALA A 118 5.02 0.42 -1.65
C ALA A 118 6.36 0.22 -2.36
N ARG A 119 6.35 0.06 -3.69
CA ARG A 119 7.54 -0.09 -4.55
C ARG A 119 8.34 -1.38 -4.35
N CYS A 120 7.75 -2.37 -3.70
CA CYS A 120 8.33 -3.71 -3.62
C CYS A 120 7.76 -4.52 -4.78
N CYS A 121 8.56 -5.07 -5.69
CA CYS A 121 8.10 -6.05 -6.66
C CYS A 121 7.63 -7.33 -5.93
N LEU A 122 6.43 -7.29 -5.36
CA LEU A 122 5.88 -8.35 -4.54
C LEU A 122 5.64 -9.58 -5.39
N SER A 123 6.50 -10.59 -5.21
CA SER A 123 6.27 -11.92 -5.76
C SER A 123 4.94 -12.50 -5.22
N VAL A 124 4.43 -13.53 -5.90
CA VAL A 124 3.24 -14.27 -5.44
C VAL A 124 3.43 -14.82 -4.02
N ASP A 125 4.66 -15.22 -3.67
CA ASP A 125 4.98 -15.69 -2.33
C ASP A 125 4.90 -14.56 -1.29
N GLY A 126 5.37 -13.36 -1.64
CA GLY A 126 5.20 -12.18 -0.79
C GLY A 126 3.73 -11.87 -0.54
N CYS A 127 2.90 -11.92 -1.58
CA CYS A 127 1.44 -11.76 -1.44
C CYS A 127 0.84 -12.84 -0.53
N ARG A 128 1.32 -14.09 -0.61
CA ARG A 128 0.88 -15.18 0.27
C ARG A 128 1.27 -14.94 1.72
N ASP A 129 2.44 -14.35 1.98
CA ASP A 129 2.84 -14.01 3.34
C ASP A 129 2.00 -12.88 3.95
N PHE A 130 1.73 -11.81 3.19
CA PHE A 130 0.79 -10.76 3.64
C PHE A 130 -0.63 -11.29 3.83
N SER A 131 -1.06 -12.21 2.96
CA SER A 131 -2.37 -12.86 3.08
C SER A 131 -2.51 -13.61 4.41
N ARG A 132 -1.47 -14.33 4.85
CA ARG A 132 -1.46 -14.97 6.18
C ARG A 132 -1.55 -13.94 7.31
N ILE A 133 -0.90 -12.79 7.18
CA ILE A 133 -0.97 -11.71 8.16
C ILE A 133 -2.39 -11.14 8.22
N LEU A 134 -3.02 -10.85 7.07
CA LEU A 134 -4.40 -10.34 6.99
C LEU A 134 -5.42 -11.31 7.58
N GLN A 135 -5.19 -12.61 7.42
CA GLN A 135 -6.08 -13.66 7.95
C GLN A 135 -5.92 -13.88 9.46
N THR A 136 -4.76 -13.54 10.05
CA THR A 136 -4.46 -13.82 11.46
C THR A 136 -4.45 -12.58 12.34
N SER A 137 -4.21 -11.39 11.76
CA SER A 137 -4.15 -10.13 12.50
C SER A 137 -5.50 -9.43 12.50
N ARG A 138 -6.06 -9.25 13.70
CA ARG A 138 -7.24 -8.39 13.94
C ARG A 138 -6.87 -6.91 14.10
N LYS A 139 -5.58 -6.61 14.16
CA LYS A 139 -5.08 -5.26 14.45
C LYS A 139 -4.66 -4.52 13.18
N LEU A 140 -4.25 -5.22 12.13
CA LEU A 140 -3.83 -4.58 10.90
C LEU A 140 -5.04 -3.92 10.23
N LYS A 141 -5.07 -2.59 10.26
CA LYS A 141 -6.13 -1.72 9.71
C LYS A 141 -5.75 -1.14 8.37
N GLN A 142 -4.48 -1.00 8.05
CA GLN A 142 -4.08 -0.37 6.80
C GLN A 142 -2.98 -1.16 6.09
N LEU A 143 -3.10 -1.29 4.78
CA LEU A 143 -2.15 -1.98 3.92
C LEU A 143 -1.97 -1.13 2.67
N ASN A 144 -0.75 -0.70 2.41
CA ASN A 144 -0.41 -0.06 1.16
C ASN A 144 0.55 -0.98 0.40
N VAL A 145 0.21 -1.32 -0.83
CA VAL A 145 1.05 -2.15 -1.72
C VAL A 145 1.21 -1.46 -3.07
N SER A 146 1.17 -0.13 -3.05
CA SER A 146 1.26 0.75 -4.21
C SER A 146 2.59 0.60 -4.95
N TYR A 147 2.63 0.90 -6.24
CA TYR A 147 3.82 0.80 -7.10
C TYR A 147 4.40 -0.63 -7.16
N SER A 148 3.54 -1.64 -7.02
CA SER A 148 3.90 -3.05 -7.10
C SER A 148 3.13 -3.73 -8.23
N CYS A 149 3.81 -4.57 -9.03
CA CYS A 149 3.14 -5.41 -10.03
C CYS A 149 2.45 -6.59 -9.34
N LEU A 150 1.19 -6.42 -8.97
CA LEU A 150 0.44 -7.37 -8.14
C LEU A 150 -0.36 -8.39 -8.93
N ASP A 151 -0.36 -8.36 -10.26
CA ASP A 151 -1.32 -9.11 -11.09
C ASP A 151 -1.46 -10.61 -10.72
N LYS A 152 -0.33 -11.29 -10.54
CA LYS A 152 -0.30 -12.71 -10.16
C LYS A 152 -0.60 -12.95 -8.66
N GLY A 153 -0.38 -11.94 -7.82
CA GLY A 153 -0.57 -12.00 -6.38
C GLY A 153 -1.95 -11.55 -5.90
N MET A 154 -2.66 -10.74 -6.70
CA MET A 154 -3.98 -10.19 -6.38
C MET A 154 -5.01 -11.25 -6.01
N PRO A 155 -5.11 -12.42 -6.68
CA PRO A 155 -6.06 -13.44 -6.27
C PRO A 155 -5.85 -13.91 -4.83
N VAL A 156 -4.60 -14.08 -4.41
CA VAL A 156 -4.25 -14.54 -3.05
C VAL A 156 -4.54 -13.44 -2.03
N LEU A 157 -4.18 -12.19 -2.37
CA LEU A 157 -4.47 -11.04 -1.51
C LEU A 157 -5.97 -10.83 -1.33
N CYS A 158 -6.75 -10.89 -2.41
CA CYS A 158 -8.21 -10.75 -2.36
C CYS A 158 -8.90 -11.87 -1.58
N GLU A 159 -8.41 -13.11 -1.68
CA GLU A 159 -8.90 -14.22 -0.85
C GLU A 159 -8.73 -13.91 0.65
N ALA A 160 -7.57 -13.35 1.04
CA ALA A 160 -7.34 -12.94 2.42
C ALA A 160 -8.22 -11.74 2.84
N LEU A 161 -8.47 -10.79 1.94
CA LEU A 161 -9.38 -9.67 2.19
C LEU A 161 -10.84 -10.15 2.35
N CYS A 162 -11.25 -11.24 1.69
CA CYS A 162 -12.57 -11.84 1.92
C CYS A 162 -12.67 -12.70 3.19
N HIS A 163 -11.56 -12.96 3.87
CA HIS A 163 -11.58 -13.76 5.08
C HIS A 163 -12.42 -13.06 6.17
N PRO A 164 -13.30 -13.77 6.90
CA PRO A 164 -14.18 -13.15 7.92
C PRO A 164 -13.39 -12.48 9.04
N ASP A 165 -12.13 -12.88 9.21
CA ASP A 165 -11.27 -12.34 10.24
C ASP A 165 -10.50 -11.09 9.82
N CYS A 166 -10.54 -10.73 8.53
CA CYS A 166 -9.83 -9.57 8.01
C CYS A 166 -10.37 -8.28 8.62
N ALA A 167 -9.52 -7.59 9.38
CA ALA A 167 -9.86 -6.34 10.06
C ALA A 167 -9.37 -5.10 9.30
N LEU A 168 -8.90 -5.26 8.06
CA LEU A 168 -8.32 -4.21 7.24
C LEU A 168 -9.39 -3.18 6.85
N GLU A 169 -9.11 -1.91 7.13
CA GLU A 169 -9.96 -0.75 6.88
C GLU A 169 -9.47 0.10 5.69
N VAL A 170 -8.17 0.14 5.42
CA VAL A 170 -7.54 0.94 4.38
C VAL A 170 -6.69 0.05 3.48
N LEU A 171 -6.94 0.11 2.17
CA LEU A 171 -6.13 -0.57 1.16
C LEU A 171 -5.69 0.45 0.09
N GLU A 172 -4.38 0.58 -0.10
CA GLU A 172 -3.81 1.46 -1.13
C GLU A 172 -3.09 0.63 -2.20
N LEU A 173 -3.55 0.77 -3.44
CA LEU A 173 -3.10 0.05 -4.64
C LEU A 173 -2.67 1.03 -5.73
N VAL A 174 -2.05 2.15 -5.37
CA VAL A 174 -1.71 3.23 -6.32
C VAL A 174 -0.68 2.74 -7.33
N TYR A 175 -0.92 2.92 -8.63
CA TYR A 175 0.03 2.53 -9.68
C TYR A 175 0.48 1.05 -9.60
N CYS A 176 -0.47 0.12 -9.53
CA CYS A 176 -0.20 -1.33 -9.42
C CYS A 176 -0.35 -2.10 -10.74
N SER A 177 -0.63 -1.41 -11.86
CA SER A 177 -0.83 -2.01 -13.19
C SER A 177 -1.84 -3.17 -13.18
N LEU A 178 -2.99 -2.95 -12.53
CA LEU A 178 -4.04 -3.97 -12.37
C LEU A 178 -4.62 -4.41 -13.72
N SER A 179 -4.67 -5.73 -13.97
CA SER A 179 -5.36 -6.29 -15.13
C SER A 179 -6.88 -6.39 -14.92
N GLU A 180 -7.60 -6.73 -15.97
CA GLU A 180 -9.04 -7.06 -15.94
C GLU A 180 -9.40 -8.06 -14.83
N ARG A 181 -8.60 -9.13 -14.68
CA ARG A 181 -8.81 -10.14 -13.64
C ARG A 181 -8.65 -9.58 -12.23
N CYS A 182 -7.76 -8.61 -12.04
CA CYS A 182 -7.61 -7.95 -10.75
C CYS A 182 -8.86 -7.16 -10.38
N TRP A 183 -9.51 -6.51 -11.34
CA TRP A 183 -10.76 -5.77 -11.13
C TRP A 183 -11.92 -6.69 -10.73
N GLU A 184 -12.05 -7.87 -11.35
CA GLU A 184 -13.02 -8.89 -10.92
C GLU A 184 -12.81 -9.31 -9.47
N LYS A 185 -11.54 -9.47 -9.05
CA LYS A 185 -11.21 -9.82 -7.67
C LYS A 185 -11.46 -8.68 -6.68
N LEU A 186 -11.21 -7.44 -7.07
CA LEU A 186 -11.57 -6.27 -6.25
C LEU A 186 -13.09 -6.14 -6.11
N TYR A 187 -13.84 -6.42 -7.18
CA TYR A 187 -15.30 -6.50 -7.12
C TYR A 187 -15.76 -7.53 -6.09
N GLU A 188 -15.22 -8.75 -6.12
CA GLU A 188 -15.52 -9.78 -5.11
C GLU A 188 -15.22 -9.30 -3.69
N VAL A 189 -14.08 -8.64 -3.48
CA VAL A 189 -13.69 -8.06 -2.17
C VAL A 189 -14.74 -7.07 -1.67
N LEU A 190 -15.22 -6.16 -2.52
CA LEU A 190 -16.22 -5.16 -2.14
C LEU A 190 -17.59 -5.77 -1.78
N LEU A 191 -17.87 -7.01 -2.22
CA LEU A 191 -19.10 -7.73 -1.85
C LEU A 191 -18.98 -8.49 -0.52
N CYS A 192 -17.81 -9.07 -0.26
CA CYS A 192 -17.56 -9.98 0.87
C CYS A 192 -17.01 -9.25 2.11
N ASN A 193 -16.11 -8.28 1.92
CA ASN A 193 -15.37 -7.64 3.01
C ASN A 193 -16.29 -6.63 3.72
N ARG A 194 -16.26 -6.65 5.06
CA ARG A 194 -17.10 -5.79 5.92
C ARG A 194 -16.31 -4.73 6.69
N SER A 195 -14.99 -4.72 6.56
CA SER A 195 -14.07 -3.85 7.30
C SER A 195 -13.51 -2.72 6.43
N LEU A 196 -13.36 -2.93 5.12
CA LEU A 196 -12.65 -2.04 4.21
C LEU A 196 -13.46 -0.75 3.95
N THR A 197 -13.04 0.36 4.56
CA THR A 197 -13.71 1.66 4.44
C THR A 197 -13.00 2.62 3.49
N HIS A 198 -11.73 2.40 3.18
CA HIS A 198 -10.94 3.19 2.24
C HIS A 198 -10.25 2.30 1.21
N LEU A 199 -10.39 2.67 -0.06
CA LEU A 199 -9.72 2.02 -1.18
C LEU A 199 -9.13 3.09 -2.11
N ASP A 200 -7.81 3.09 -2.24
CA ASP A 200 -7.09 3.92 -3.19
C ASP A 200 -6.62 3.10 -4.39
N LEU A 201 -7.12 3.46 -5.57
CA LEU A 201 -6.81 2.83 -6.86
C LEU A 201 -6.17 3.83 -7.84
N THR A 202 -5.72 4.98 -7.33
CA THR A 202 -5.14 6.07 -8.11
C THR A 202 -4.05 5.56 -9.07
N SER A 203 -4.01 6.13 -10.27
CA SER A 203 -3.03 5.80 -11.31
C SER A 203 -3.08 4.33 -11.79
N ASN A 204 -4.21 3.65 -11.66
CA ASN A 204 -4.50 2.41 -12.39
C ASN A 204 -5.45 2.67 -13.54
N VAL A 205 -5.16 2.10 -14.71
CA VAL A 205 -6.07 2.21 -15.86
C VAL A 205 -7.37 1.47 -15.54
N LEU A 206 -8.48 2.20 -15.55
CA LEU A 206 -9.82 1.67 -15.29
C LEU A 206 -10.70 1.93 -16.51
N ARG A 207 -11.04 0.88 -17.27
CA ARG A 207 -11.94 1.00 -18.42
C ARG A 207 -13.38 1.01 -17.96
N PHE A 208 -14.28 1.24 -18.91
CA PHE A 208 -15.70 1.39 -18.66
C PHE A 208 -16.32 0.15 -17.99
N GLU A 209 -15.98 -1.04 -18.47
CA GLU A 209 -16.50 -2.32 -17.94
C GLU A 209 -16.08 -2.57 -16.49
N GLU A 210 -14.84 -2.23 -16.16
CA GLU A 210 -14.30 -2.40 -14.80
C GLU A 210 -14.86 -1.34 -13.86
N LEU A 211 -15.11 -0.12 -14.33
CA LEU A 211 -15.85 0.88 -13.57
C LEU A 211 -17.26 0.40 -13.26
N GLN A 212 -17.96 -0.22 -14.22
CA GLN A 212 -19.31 -0.75 -13.98
C GLN A 212 -19.32 -1.82 -12.89
N LEU A 213 -18.29 -2.67 -12.81
CA LEU A 213 -18.13 -3.62 -11.70
C LEU A 213 -18.02 -2.89 -10.36
N LEU A 214 -17.14 -1.90 -10.25
CA LEU A 214 -17.01 -1.10 -9.02
C LEU A 214 -18.33 -0.43 -8.65
N CYS A 215 -19.01 0.20 -9.62
CA CYS A 215 -20.31 0.84 -9.40
C CYS A 215 -21.35 -0.15 -8.88
N LYS A 216 -21.41 -1.36 -9.44
CA LYS A 216 -22.33 -2.40 -9.01
C LYS A 216 -22.08 -2.84 -7.57
N ALA A 217 -20.82 -2.97 -7.17
CA ALA A 217 -20.46 -3.33 -5.80
C ALA A 217 -20.80 -2.22 -4.80
N LEU A 218 -20.48 -0.96 -5.12
CA LEU A 218 -20.71 0.20 -4.24
C LEU A 218 -22.20 0.51 -4.00
N LYS A 219 -23.07 0.08 -4.92
CA LYS A 219 -24.53 0.15 -4.79
C LYS A 219 -25.11 -0.94 -3.89
N GLN A 220 -24.34 -1.97 -3.53
CA GLN A 220 -24.85 -3.00 -2.64
C GLN A 220 -25.02 -2.47 -1.21
N PRO A 221 -26.11 -2.81 -0.52
CA PRO A 221 -26.41 -2.27 0.81
C PRO A 221 -25.36 -2.65 1.87
N GLY A 222 -24.62 -3.74 1.66
CA GLY A 222 -23.58 -4.22 2.57
C GLY A 222 -22.17 -3.70 2.29
N CYS A 223 -21.97 -2.83 1.29
CA CYS A 223 -20.64 -2.33 0.96
C CYS A 223 -20.18 -1.29 2.01
N PRO A 224 -19.11 -1.55 2.78
CA PRO A 224 -18.68 -0.68 3.88
C PRO A 224 -17.89 0.55 3.42
N LEU A 225 -17.59 0.67 2.12
CA LEU A 225 -16.64 1.64 1.61
C LEU A 225 -17.13 3.09 1.77
N GLN A 226 -16.32 3.92 2.42
CA GLN A 226 -16.58 5.33 2.70
C GLN A 226 -15.73 6.26 1.83
N SER A 227 -14.55 5.82 1.41
CA SER A 227 -13.64 6.59 0.58
C SER A 227 -13.13 5.74 -0.59
N LEU A 228 -13.32 6.26 -1.80
CA LEU A 228 -12.81 5.65 -3.03
C LEU A 228 -12.00 6.67 -3.82
N TRP A 229 -10.75 6.34 -4.11
CA TRP A 229 -9.88 7.21 -4.90
C TRP A 229 -9.59 6.58 -6.26
N LEU A 230 -9.98 7.29 -7.32
CA LEU A 230 -9.83 6.92 -8.72
C LEU A 230 -9.06 8.01 -9.49
N GLY A 231 -8.11 8.68 -8.84
CA GLY A 231 -7.35 9.74 -9.49
C GLY A 231 -6.49 9.19 -10.63
N TYR A 232 -6.30 9.93 -11.72
CA TYR A 232 -5.46 9.53 -12.86
C TYR A 232 -5.79 8.12 -13.42
N CYS A 233 -7.05 7.69 -13.36
CA CYS A 233 -7.50 6.37 -13.81
C CYS A 233 -7.92 6.29 -15.28
N LYS A 234 -7.73 7.39 -16.05
CA LYS A 234 -8.17 7.56 -17.45
C LYS A 234 -9.70 7.54 -17.64
N LEU A 235 -10.46 7.88 -16.61
CA LEU A 235 -11.91 8.04 -16.69
C LEU A 235 -12.26 9.24 -17.58
N THR A 236 -13.26 9.09 -18.44
CA THR A 236 -13.77 10.17 -19.29
C THR A 236 -15.17 10.56 -18.88
N SER A 237 -15.71 11.64 -19.43
CA SER A 237 -17.09 12.10 -19.17
C SER A 237 -18.16 11.03 -19.46
N ALA A 238 -17.87 10.07 -20.34
CA ALA A 238 -18.76 8.94 -20.62
C ALA A 238 -19.07 8.09 -19.37
N CYS A 239 -18.16 8.09 -18.39
CA CYS A 239 -18.30 7.37 -17.13
C CYS A 239 -19.12 8.13 -16.07
N CYS A 240 -19.41 9.43 -16.28
CA CYS A 240 -19.97 10.28 -15.23
C CYS A 240 -21.38 9.88 -14.82
N GLN A 241 -22.18 9.29 -15.73
CA GLN A 241 -23.50 8.78 -15.38
C GLN A 241 -23.44 7.60 -14.40
N ASP A 242 -22.48 6.69 -14.61
CA ASP A 242 -22.25 5.57 -13.70
C ASP A 242 -21.71 6.06 -12.35
N LEU A 243 -20.78 7.01 -12.35
CA LEU A 243 -20.26 7.64 -11.13
C LEU A 243 -21.37 8.38 -10.34
N ALA A 244 -22.18 9.20 -11.01
CA ALA A 244 -23.34 9.89 -10.42
C ALA A 244 -24.34 8.89 -9.80
N SER A 245 -24.54 7.75 -10.46
CA SER A 245 -25.42 6.71 -9.93
C SER A 245 -24.88 6.08 -8.63
N ILE A 246 -23.57 6.07 -8.39
CA ILE A 246 -23.00 5.67 -7.09
C ILE A 246 -23.30 6.74 -6.04
N LEU A 247 -23.10 8.02 -6.35
CA LEU A 247 -23.31 9.14 -5.41
C LEU A 247 -24.75 9.18 -4.87
N THR A 248 -25.72 8.88 -5.73
CA THR A 248 -27.15 8.85 -5.34
C THR A 248 -27.57 7.56 -4.63
N SER A 249 -26.94 6.43 -4.95
CA SER A 249 -27.40 5.10 -4.50
C SER A 249 -26.63 4.56 -3.29
N SER A 250 -25.32 4.82 -3.21
CA SER A 250 -24.48 4.35 -2.11
C SER A 250 -24.94 4.96 -0.79
N LYS A 251 -24.97 4.15 0.27
CA LYS A 251 -25.36 4.60 1.62
C LYS A 251 -24.17 4.94 2.52
N THR A 252 -22.97 4.54 2.10
CA THR A 252 -21.75 4.59 2.90
C THR A 252 -20.69 5.50 2.31
N LEU A 253 -20.62 5.63 0.97
CA LEU A 253 -19.60 6.45 0.31
C LEU A 253 -19.74 7.93 0.68
N ARG A 254 -18.65 8.54 1.16
CA ARG A 254 -18.55 9.95 1.56
C ARG A 254 -17.52 10.71 0.74
N ILE A 255 -16.48 10.03 0.28
CA ILE A 255 -15.37 10.63 -0.47
C ILE A 255 -15.21 9.87 -1.77
N LEU A 256 -15.30 10.59 -2.89
CA LEU A 256 -14.95 10.10 -4.23
C LEU A 256 -13.92 11.04 -4.84
N ASN A 257 -12.68 10.58 -4.99
CA ASN A 257 -11.62 11.37 -5.62
C ASN A 257 -11.48 10.99 -7.10
N LEU A 258 -11.71 11.96 -8.00
CA LEU A 258 -11.60 11.80 -9.46
C LEU A 258 -10.49 12.67 -10.07
N GLY A 259 -9.61 13.24 -9.26
CA GLY A 259 -8.60 14.20 -9.70
C GLY A 259 -7.68 13.64 -10.79
N GLY A 260 -7.33 14.48 -11.78
CA GLY A 260 -6.41 14.07 -12.85
C GLY A 260 -7.02 13.15 -13.91
N ASN A 261 -8.34 12.92 -13.90
CA ASN A 261 -9.05 12.28 -15.01
C ASN A 261 -9.49 13.32 -16.07
N PRO A 262 -9.50 12.96 -17.36
CA PRO A 262 -9.98 13.83 -18.43
C PRO A 262 -11.52 13.94 -18.47
N LEU A 263 -12.10 14.59 -17.46
CA LEU A 263 -13.53 14.92 -17.40
C LEU A 263 -13.75 16.33 -17.97
N ASP A 264 -14.62 16.44 -18.98
CA ASP A 264 -15.04 17.73 -19.51
C ASP A 264 -16.21 18.33 -18.68
N LEU A 265 -16.64 19.53 -19.07
CA LEU A 265 -17.72 20.25 -18.40
C LEU A 265 -19.03 19.46 -18.36
N SER A 266 -19.36 18.69 -19.40
CA SER A 266 -20.60 17.89 -19.42
C SER A 266 -20.57 16.78 -18.37
N GLY A 267 -19.43 16.11 -18.22
CA GLY A 267 -19.25 15.10 -17.18
C GLY A 267 -19.33 15.69 -15.77
N VAL A 268 -18.69 16.84 -15.56
CA VAL A 268 -18.71 17.53 -14.25
C VAL A 268 -20.12 17.98 -13.88
N VAL A 269 -20.91 18.49 -14.84
CA VAL A 269 -22.32 18.86 -14.60
C VAL A 269 -23.13 17.65 -14.11
N VAL A 270 -23.02 16.50 -14.79
CA VAL A 270 -23.70 15.26 -14.37
C VAL A 270 -23.34 14.86 -12.95
N LEU A 271 -22.07 15.01 -12.56
CA LEU A 271 -21.62 14.70 -11.20
C LEU A 271 -22.14 15.71 -10.15
N CYS A 272 -22.29 16.98 -10.50
CA CYS A 272 -22.80 18.02 -9.60
C CYS A 272 -24.31 17.94 -9.38
N GLU A 273 -25.05 17.36 -10.32
CA GLU A 273 -26.50 17.17 -10.23
C GLU A 273 -26.91 15.93 -9.41
N ALA A 274 -25.95 15.04 -9.10
CA ALA A 274 -26.13 13.80 -8.35
C ALA A 274 -26.14 14.01 -6.83
#